data_AF-A0A524B603-F1
#
_entry.id   AF-A0A524B603-F1
#
_cell.length_a   1.000
_cell.length_b   1.000
_cell.length_c   1.000
_cell.angle_alpha   90.00
_cell.angle_beta   90.00
_cell.angle_gamma   90.00
#
_symmetry.space_group_name_H-M   'P 1'
#
loop_
_entity.id
_entity.type
_entity.pdbx_description
1 polymer ?
#
loop_
_entity_poly.entity_id
_entity_poly.type
_entity_poly.pdbx_seq_one_letter_code
_entity_poly.pdbx_strand_id
1 'polypeptide(L)' 'MCRQVTCRQCGKPSWAGCGAHVEEVLGHVQKDQRCRCDDAPSKSAQPATKKGFFAGLRRR' A
#
# COMPACT_ATOMS: atom_id res chain seq x y z
N MET A 1 23.04 -3.46 3.95
CA MET A 1 22.13 -3.93 2.88
C MET A 1 20.77 -3.25 3.03
N CYS A 2 20.42 -2.35 2.12
CA CYS A 2 19.07 -1.79 2.07
C CYS A 2 18.16 -2.71 1.26
N ARG A 3 16.97 -3.01 1.76
CA ARG A 3 16.02 -3.85 1.01
C ARG A 3 14.57 -3.50 1.31
N GLN A 4 13.70 -3.80 0.35
CA GLN A 4 12.26 -3.72 0.52
C GLN A 4 11.81 -4.86 1.43
N VAL A 5 11.01 -4.56 2.44
CA VAL A 5 10.46 -5.55 3.38
C VAL A 5 8.99 -5.27 3.60
N THR A 6 8.18 -6.31 3.77
CA THR A 6 6.76 -6.12 4.07
C THR A 6 6.57 -5.87 5.56
N CYS A 7 5.87 -4.79 5.90
CA CYS A 7 5.54 -4.50 7.29
C CYS A 7 4.56 -5.55 7.83
N ARG A 8 4.87 -6.14 8.99
CA ARG A 8 4.01 -7.14 9.65
C ARG A 8 2.72 -6.55 10.21
N GLN A 9 2.69 -5.26 10.53
CA GLN A 9 1.54 -4.57 11.14
C GLN A 9 0.46 -4.23 10.11
N CYS A 10 0.87 -3.75 8.93
CA CYS A 10 -0.07 -3.23 7.93
C CYS A 10 -0.03 -3.98 6.59
N GLY A 11 0.93 -4.90 6.39
CA GLY A 11 1.08 -5.65 5.15
C GLY A 11 1.62 -4.85 3.96
N LYS A 12 1.97 -3.57 4.14
CA LYS A 12 2.49 -2.72 3.07
C LYS A 12 4.00 -2.85 2.89
N PRO A 13 4.52 -2.60 1.68
CA PRO A 13 5.95 -2.47 1.44
C PRO A 13 6.54 -1.33 2.27
N SER A 14 7.54 -1.69 3.05
CA SER A 14 8.39 -0.84 3.86
C SER A 14 9.84 -1.07 3.45
N TRP A 15 10.77 -0.39 4.11
CA TRP A 15 12.18 -0.46 3.83
C TRP A 15 12.96 -0.74 5.11
N ALA A 16 14.05 -1.51 4.99
CA ALA A 16 14.97 -1.81 6.08
C ALA A 16 16.41 -1.51 5.63
N GLY A 17 17.10 -0.61 6.34
CA GLY A 17 18.50 -0.22 6.04
C GLY A 17 18.92 1.08 6.74
N CYS A 18 19.78 1.89 6.08
CA CYS A 18 20.36 3.15 6.58
C CYS A 18 19.69 4.49 6.18
N GLY A 19 18.76 4.52 5.24
CA GLY A 19 17.84 5.64 4.95
C GLY A 19 18.16 6.29 3.61
N ALA A 20 19.43 6.22 3.24
CA ALA A 20 19.98 6.77 2.01
C ALA A 20 19.39 6.14 0.74
N HIS A 21 19.00 4.86 0.77
CA HIS A 21 18.48 4.14 -0.40
C HIS A 21 16.95 3.94 -0.36
N VAL A 22 16.22 4.71 0.44
CA VAL A 22 14.75 4.61 0.53
C VAL A 22 14.10 4.91 -0.82
N GLU A 23 14.54 5.97 -1.49
CA GLU A 23 13.96 6.43 -2.76
C GLU A 23 14.23 5.45 -3.90
N GLU A 24 15.37 4.76 -3.89
CA GLU A 24 15.72 3.74 -4.87
C GLU A 24 14.97 2.42 -4.61
N VAL A 25 14.80 2.05 -3.34
CA VAL A 25 14.15 0.78 -2.95
C VAL A 25 12.62 0.89 -2.97
N LEU A 26 12.05 2.08 -2.74
CA LEU A 26 10.60 2.32 -2.78
C LEU A 26 10.19 3.19 -3.97
N GLY A 27 11.10 3.44 -4.93
CA GLY A 27 10.83 4.30 -6.09
C GLY A 27 9.67 3.80 -6.96
N HIS A 28 9.53 2.48 -7.09
CA HIS A 28 8.39 1.83 -7.76
C HIS A 28 7.11 1.79 -6.91
N VAL A 29 7.21 2.08 -5.61
CA VAL A 29 6.08 2.07 -4.68
C VAL A 29 5.53 3.49 -4.55
N GLN A 30 4.34 3.70 -5.10
CA GLN A 30 3.52 4.89 -4.89
C GLN A 30 3.46 5.25 -3.39
N LYS A 31 3.51 6.55 -3.06
CA LYS A 31 3.50 7.05 -1.67
C LYS A 31 2.32 6.49 -0.86
N ASP A 32 1.18 6.26 -1.50
CA ASP A 32 -0.04 5.69 -0.91
C ASP A 32 0.09 4.21 -0.51
N GLN A 33 1.00 3.47 -1.15
CA GLN A 33 1.25 2.05 -0.90
C GLN A 33 2.43 1.82 0.06
N ARG A 34 3.18 2.88 0.45
CA ARG A 34 4.30 2.77 1.38
C ARG A 34 3.79 2.59 2.81
N CYS A 35 4.48 1.80 3.61
CA CYS A 35 4.18 1.67 5.04
C CYS A 35 4.30 3.03 5.73
N ARG A 36 3.19 3.50 6.32
CA ARG A 36 3.07 4.77 7.05
C ARG A 36 2.63 4.55 8.50
N CYS A 37 3.06 3.45 9.11
CA CYS A 37 2.84 3.18 10.53
C CYS A 37 3.68 4.14 11.37
N ASP A 38 3.24 5.40 11.42
CA ASP A 38 3.46 6.33 12.51
C ASP A 38 2.25 6.16 13.46
N ASP A 39 2.45 6.34 14.76
CA ASP A 39 1.46 6.17 15.82
C ASP A 39 0.27 7.16 15.66
N ALA A 40 -0.61 6.95 14.68
CA ALA A 40 -1.82 7.74 14.48
C ALA A 40 -2.84 6.95 13.63
N PRO A 41 -4.02 6.63 14.18
CA PRO A 41 -5.09 5.96 13.45
C PRO A 41 -5.80 6.96 12.54
N SER A 42 -5.25 7.29 11.37
CA SER A 42 -6.03 8.01 10.38
C SER A 42 -5.53 7.81 8.96
N LYS A 43 -6.37 7.15 8.16
CA LYS A 43 -6.63 7.43 6.73
C LYS A 43 -5.34 7.54 5.89
N SER A 44 -4.87 6.48 5.24
CA SER A 44 -5.43 6.08 3.95
C SER A 44 -4.88 4.71 3.58
N ALA A 45 -5.75 3.72 3.64
CA ALA A 45 -5.63 2.52 2.83
C ALA A 45 -7.05 2.29 2.32
N GLN A 46 -7.42 3.02 1.27
CA GLN A 46 -8.62 2.67 0.53
C GLN A 46 -8.25 1.45 -0.32
N PRO A 47 -8.83 0.26 -0.05
CA PRO A 47 -8.69 -0.86 -0.95
C PRO A 47 -9.38 -0.49 -2.26
N ALA A 48 -8.68 -0.67 -3.39
CA ALA A 48 -9.32 -0.69 -4.70
C ALA A 48 -10.20 -1.95 -4.80
N THR A 49 -11.35 -1.92 -4.13
CA THR A 49 -12.45 -2.86 -4.31
C THR A 49 -13.65 -2.06 -4.78
N LYS A 50 -13.74 -1.84 -6.10
CA LYS A 50 -15.00 -1.51 -6.74
C LYS A 50 -15.47 -2.75 -7.48
N LYS A 51 -16.00 -3.71 -6.69
CA LYS A 51 -17.04 -4.62 -7.15
C LYS A 51 -18.28 -3.77 -7.48
N GLY A 52 -18.63 -3.69 -8.75
CA GLY A 52 -20.02 -3.59 -9.20
C GLY A 52 -20.16 -4.69 -10.25
N PHE A 53 -20.95 -5.76 -10.10
CA PHE A 53 -22.18 -5.97 -9.34
C PHE A 53 -23.24 -4.88 -9.59
N PHE A 54 -23.31 -4.40 -10.84
CA PHE A 54 -24.56 -3.99 -11.48
C PHE A 54 -25.01 -5.21 -12.30
N ALA A 55 -25.94 -6.05 -11.85
CA ALA A 55 -27.36 -5.74 -11.65
C ALA A 55 -27.97 -5.07 -12.89
N GLY A 56 -28.36 -5.86 -13.90
CA GLY A 56 -29.31 -5.40 -14.91
C GLY A 56 -29.19 -5.97 -16.33
N LEU A 57 -29.52 -7.24 -16.56
CA LEU A 57 -30.23 -7.64 -17.79
C LEU A 57 -31.06 -8.91 -17.59
N ARG A 58 -32.05 -8.79 -16.69
CA ARG A 58 -33.22 -9.67 -16.69
C ARG A 58 -34.29 -8.93 -17.49
N ARG A 59 -34.54 -9.33 -18.76
CA ARG A 59 -35.73 -9.09 -19.64
C ARG A 59 -35.35 -8.87 -21.13
N ARG A 60 -34.91 -9.91 -21.83
CA ARG A 60 -35.60 -10.57 -22.97
C ARG A 60 -34.68 -11.62 -23.58
#